data_AF-A0A1V3WVX6-F1
#
_entry.id   AF-A0A1V3WVX6-F1
#
_cell.length_a   1.000
_cell.length_b   1.000
_cell.length_c   1.000
_cell.angle_alpha   90.00
_cell.angle_beta   90.00
_cell.angle_gamma   90.00
#
_symmetry.space_group_name_H-M   'P 1'
#
loop_
_entity.id
_entity.type
_entity.pdbx_description
1 polymer ?
#
loop_
_entity_poly.entity_id
_entity_poly.type
_entity_poly.pdbx_seq_one_letter_code
_entity_poly.pdbx_strand_id
1 'polypeptide(L)'
;MLSFYEDEHSAIHRRDPEAARAACIGRSQLMAHTMLAELFRRRVFTPHGGIGPDQIPVRLAMAPEPSAVGALAGTREPSSIML
;
A
#
# COMPACT_ATOMS: atom_id res chain seq x y z
N MET A 1 13.60 -4.82 0.32
CA MET A 1 12.91 -3.72 -0.41
C MET A 1 12.96 -3.93 -1.92
N LEU A 2 14.11 -4.28 -2.52
CA LEU A 2 14.22 -4.60 -3.95
C LEU A 2 13.28 -5.72 -4.41
N SER A 3 13.17 -6.80 -3.62
CA SER A 3 12.25 -7.91 -3.91
C SER A 3 10.81 -7.46 -4.16
N PHE A 4 10.28 -6.53 -3.36
CA PHE A 4 8.92 -6.00 -3.55
C PHE A 4 8.74 -5.19 -4.85
N TYR A 5 9.80 -4.63 -5.42
CA TYR A 5 9.75 -3.99 -6.73
C TYR A 5 9.78 -5.03 -7.84
N GLU A 6 10.62 -6.05 -7.70
CA GLU A 6 10.70 -7.16 -8.66
C GLU A 6 9.40 -7.96 -8.71
N ASP A 7 8.79 -8.22 -7.56
CA ASP A 7 7.51 -8.91 -7.43
C ASP A 7 6.37 -8.09 -8.02
N GLU A 8 6.29 -6.77 -7.72
CA GLU A 8 5.30 -5.89 -8.32
C GLU A 8 5.46 -5.82 -9.84
N HIS A 9 6.68 -5.61 -10.32
CA HIS A 9 6.98 -5.53 -11.74
C HIS A 9 6.58 -6.84 -12.45
N SER A 10 6.93 -7.99 -11.87
CA SER A 10 6.57 -9.30 -12.41
C SER A 10 5.06 -9.56 -12.38
N ALA A 11 4.34 -9.09 -11.36
CA ALA A 11 2.89 -9.19 -11.28
C ALA A 11 2.19 -8.31 -12.34
N ILE A 12 2.69 -7.08 -12.55
CA ILE A 12 2.19 -6.18 -13.60
C ILE A 12 2.35 -6.82 -14.98
N HIS A 13 3.52 -7.38 -15.29
CA HIS A 13 3.76 -8.06 -16.57
C HIS A 13 2.86 -9.27 -16.79
N ARG A 14 2.55 -10.01 -15.72
CA ARG A 14 1.60 -11.14 -15.75
C ARG A 14 0.13 -10.71 -15.76
N ARG A 15 -0.15 -9.40 -15.70
CA ARG A 15 -1.51 -8.83 -15.58
C ARG A 15 -2.27 -9.35 -14.35
N ASP A 16 -1.56 -9.53 -13.25
CA ASP A 16 -2.12 -9.92 -11.96
C ASP A 16 -2.26 -8.67 -11.05
N PRO A 17 -3.43 -8.02 -11.04
CA PRO A 17 -3.62 -6.77 -10.31
C PRO A 17 -3.67 -6.98 -8.79
N GLU A 18 -4.03 -8.18 -8.31
CA GLU A 18 -4.08 -8.46 -6.88
C GLU A 18 -2.67 -8.62 -6.32
N ALA A 19 -1.84 -9.44 -6.97
CA ALA A 19 -0.45 -9.63 -6.57
C ALA A 19 0.35 -8.32 -6.67
N ALA A 20 0.12 -7.51 -7.71
CA ALA A 20 0.75 -6.20 -7.84
C ALA A 20 0.39 -5.26 -6.68
N ARG A 21 -0.90 -5.20 -6.31
CA ARG A 21 -1.35 -4.40 -5.16
C ARG A 21 -0.75 -4.89 -3.85
N ALA A 22 -0.73 -6.20 -3.62
CA ALA A 22 -0.14 -6.78 -2.41
C ALA A 22 1.35 -6.41 -2.29
N ALA A 23 2.13 -6.53 -3.37
CA ALA A 23 3.54 -6.14 -3.39
C ALA A 23 3.74 -4.64 -3.15
N CYS A 24 2.92 -3.78 -3.74
CA CYS A 24 2.94 -2.33 -3.52
C CYS A 24 2.68 -1.95 -2.06
N ILE A 25 1.67 -2.56 -1.44
CA ILE A 25 1.31 -2.31 -0.04
C ILE A 25 2.42 -2.78 0.88
N GLY A 26 2.93 -4.00 0.68
CA GLY A 26 4.04 -4.54 1.48
C GLY A 26 5.29 -3.65 1.41
N ARG A 27 5.58 -3.11 0.22
CA ARG A 27 6.68 -2.14 0.04
C ARG A 27 6.45 -0.85 0.83
N SER A 28 5.28 -0.25 0.69
CA SER A 28 4.91 1.00 1.35
C SER A 28 4.95 0.86 2.87
N GLN A 29 4.47 -0.27 3.39
CA GLN A 29 4.56 -0.60 4.81
C GLN A 29 6.02 -0.70 5.27
N LEU A 30 6.88 -1.45 4.57
CA LEU A 30 8.29 -1.57 4.95
C LEU A 30 9.02 -0.21 4.92
N MET A 31 8.72 0.63 3.92
CA MET A 31 9.23 2.01 3.85
C MET A 31 8.79 2.82 5.05
N ALA A 32 7.49 2.80 5.38
CA ALA A 32 6.95 3.54 6.51
C ALA A 32 7.61 3.11 7.82
N HIS A 33 7.75 1.81 8.08
CA HIS A 33 8.43 1.30 9.28
C HIS A 33 9.88 1.77 9.35
N THR A 34 10.60 1.71 8.23
CA THR A 34 11.99 2.18 8.15
C THR A 34 12.08 3.67 8.45
N MET A 35 11.23 4.49 7.83
CA MET A 35 11.17 5.94 8.05
C MET A 35 10.87 6.29 9.51
N LEU A 36 9.86 5.64 10.10
CA LEU A 36 9.51 5.87 11.51
C LEU A 36 10.68 5.51 12.43
N ALA A 37 11.34 4.37 12.20
CA ALA A 37 12.51 3.97 12.98
C ALA A 37 13.65 5.00 12.89
N GLU A 38 13.91 5.56 11.70
CA GLU A 38 14.89 6.63 11.50
C GLU A 38 14.50 7.92 12.25
N LEU A 39 13.23 8.31 12.18
CA LEU A 39 12.72 9.53 12.81
C LEU A 39 12.80 9.45 14.35
N PHE A 40 12.51 8.28 14.93
CA PHE A 40 12.70 8.04 16.37
C PHE A 40 14.19 8.05 16.75
N ARG A 41 15.05 7.38 15.97
CA ARG A 41 16.49 7.31 16.28
C ARG A 41 17.14 8.70 16.28
N ARG A 42 16.75 9.54 15.32
CA ARG A 42 17.20 10.94 15.21
C ARG A 42 16.49 11.88 16.17
N ARG A 43 15.57 11.35 16.99
CA ARG A 43 14.74 12.10 17.95
C ARG A 43 13.96 13.24 17.31
N VAL A 44 13.62 13.12 16.01
CA VAL A 44 12.64 13.99 15.34
C VAL A 44 11.27 13.69 15.91
N PHE A 45 10.99 12.40 16.12
CA PHE A 45 9.94 11.97 17.02
C PHE A 45 10.56 11.60 18.36
N THR A 46 10.07 12.23 19.42
CA THR A 46 10.32 11.78 20.78
C THR A 46 9.40 10.58 21.03
N PRO A 47 9.93 9.42 21.47
CA PRO A 47 9.07 8.44 22.14
C PRO A 47 8.33 9.21 23.22
N HIS A 48 6.99 9.15 23.23
CA HIS A 48 6.20 9.82 24.25
C HIS A 48 6.73 9.34 25.60
N GLY A 49 7.43 10.23 26.30
CA GLY A 49 8.02 9.94 27.59
C GLY A 49 6.88 9.69 28.57
N GLY A 50 6.59 8.41 28.83
CA GLY A 50 5.68 7.96 29.87
C GLY A 50 4.22 7.83 29.46
N ILE A 51 3.85 6.64 29.00
CA ILE A 51 2.57 6.03 29.37
C ILE A 51 2.92 4.61 29.83
N GLY A 52 2.40 4.19 30.99
CA GLY A 52 2.64 2.86 31.55
C GLY A 52 2.26 1.72 30.58
N PRO A 53 2.45 0.45 30.99
CA PRO A 53 2.49 -0.72 30.10
C PRO A 53 1.20 -1.08 29.32
N ASP A 54 0.22 -0.19 29.21
CA ASP A 54 -1.13 -0.59 28.83
C ASP A 54 -1.68 -0.03 27.50
N GLN A 55 -1.07 0.88 26.73
CA GLN A 55 -1.78 1.39 25.53
C GLN A 55 -0.89 1.81 24.35
N ILE A 56 -0.82 0.98 23.30
CA ILE A 56 -1.24 1.29 21.90
C ILE A 56 -1.48 -0.05 21.15
N PRO A 57 -2.71 -0.45 20.82
CA PRO A 57 -2.92 -1.45 19.78
C PRO A 57 -2.86 -0.74 18.42
N VAL A 58 -1.72 -0.85 17.71
CA VAL A 58 -1.70 -0.54 16.27
C VAL A 58 -2.43 -1.68 15.57
N ARG A 59 -3.77 -1.62 15.56
CA ARG A 59 -4.57 -2.41 14.64
C ARG A 59 -4.80 -1.58 13.41
N LEU A 60 -3.84 -1.60 12.48
CA LEU A 60 -4.11 -1.27 11.09
C LEU A 60 -4.94 -2.42 10.52
N ALA A 61 -6.23 -2.43 10.84
CA ALA A 61 -7.19 -3.33 10.22
C ALA A 61 -7.34 -2.88 8.76
N MET A 62 -6.55 -3.46 7.87
CA MET A 62 -6.94 -3.56 6.47
C MET A 62 -8.19 -4.44 6.42
N ALA A 63 -9.36 -3.81 6.36
CA ALA A 63 -10.56 -4.52 5.98
C ALA A 63 -10.35 -5.05 4.54
N PRO A 64 -10.62 -6.34 4.25
CA PRO A 64 -10.76 -6.76 2.87
C PRO A 64 -12.05 -6.12 2.34
N GLU A 65 -11.92 -5.09 1.51
CA GLU A 65 -13.02 -4.63 0.66
C GLU A 65 -13.55 -5.83 -0.15
N PRO A 66 -14.85 -6.13 -0.12
CA PRO A 66 -15.40 -7.17 -0.99
C PRO A 66 -15.25 -6.70 -2.44
N SER A 67 -14.46 -7.46 -3.21
CA SER A 67 -14.26 -7.25 -4.64
C SER A 67 -15.60 -7.27 -5.38
N ALA A 68 -16.11 -6.09 -5.72
CA ALA A 68 -17.12 -5.90 -6.76
C ALA A 68 -16.47 -5.31 -8.02
N VAL A 69 -15.30 -5.84 -8.43
CA VAL A 69 -14.79 -5.60 -9.78
C VAL A 69 -15.38 -6.65 -10.70
N GLY A 70 -16.67 -6.44 -11.00
CA GLY A 70 -17.49 -7.37 -11.78
C GLY A 70 -18.75 -6.72 -12.33
N ALA A 71 -18.74 -5.43 -12.65
CA ALA A 71 -19.81 -4.78 -13.42
C ALA A 71 -19.30 -3.45 -13.97
N LEU A 72 -18.87 -3.44 -15.22
CA LEU A 72 -18.92 -2.32 -16.19
C LEU A 72 -18.09 -2.75 -17.42
N ALA A 73 -18.56 -3.82 -18.07
CA ALA A 73 -18.24 -4.08 -19.47
C ALA A 73 -19.33 -3.39 -20.33
N GLY A 74 -18.91 -2.56 -21.29
CA GLY A 74 -19.77 -1.90 -22.29
C GLY A 74 -20.25 -0.52 -21.84
N THR A 75 -19.97 0.59 -22.51
CA THR A 75 -19.72 0.86 -23.93
C THR A 75 -18.74 2.04 -24.04
N ARG A 76 -17.69 1.89 -24.84
CA ARG A 76 -16.77 2.99 -25.16
C ARG A 76 -17.27 3.61 -26.46
N GLU A 77 -18.06 4.67 -26.37
CA GLU A 77 -18.45 5.49 -27.52
C GLU A 77 -17.19 6.07 -28.18
N PRO A 78 -17.06 6.06 -29.52
CA PRO A 78 -15.95 6.70 -30.19
C PRO A 78 -16.10 8.22 -30.09
N SER A 79 -15.29 8.84 -29.25
CA SER A 79 -15.18 10.30 -29.23
C SER A 79 -14.46 10.74 -30.52
N SER A 80 -15.23 11.12 -31.53
CA SER A 80 -14.73 11.85 -32.70
C SER A 80 -14.21 13.19 -32.24
N ILE A 81 -12.89 13.34 -32.19
CA ILE A 81 -12.24 14.64 -32.11
C ILE A 81 -12.31 15.23 -33.53
N MET A 82 -13.10 16.29 -33.73
CA MET A 82 -12.98 17.10 -34.96
C MET A 82 -11.68 17.88 -34.87
N LEU A 83 -10.83 17.73 -35.90
CA LEU A 83 -9.68 18.60 -36.17
C LEU A 83 -10.16 19.98 -36.64
#